data_AF-A0A2D5WL47-F1
#
_entry.id   AF-A0A2D5WL47-F1
#
_cell.length_a   1.000
_cell.length_b   1.000
_cell.length_c   1.000
_cell.angle_alpha   90.00
_cell.angle_beta   90.00
_cell.angle_gamma   90.00
#
_symmetry.space_group_name_H-M   'P 1'
#
loop_
_entity.id
_entity.type
_entity.pdbx_description
1 polymer ?
#
loop_
_entity_poly.entity_id
_entity_poly.type
_entity_poly.pdbx_seq_one_letter_code
_entity_poly.pdbx_strand_id
1 'polypeptide(L)'
;MDQDIPKKSFEEDILAVGGSGLYVKAIIDRYEFKPTDPAIRSELEQLNYDQLIKFHELNEIPIPDIELNKRRLMRNIESYILDESKYVFPQVCLPDSYAGIFWNHPNYKTNIEIRTKSMIENGLLNEINNISNPSKTVLQAIGMNLSENLEENINIKTKRLAKKQITWFKKEDKLKMIESDNEDEVYKSMMEIING
;
A
#
# COMPACT_ATOMS: atom_id res chain seq x y z
N MET A 1 19.27 9.82 8.61
CA MET A 1 19.23 10.61 7.36
C MET A 1 17.79 11.05 7.01
N ASP A 2 16.74 10.48 7.62
CA ASP A 2 15.34 10.84 7.32
C ASP A 2 14.57 11.36 8.54
N GLN A 3 14.81 12.60 8.96
CA GLN A 3 13.98 13.20 10.03
C GLN A 3 13.34 14.54 9.69
N ASP A 4 13.47 15.06 8.46
CA ASP A 4 12.91 16.38 8.17
C ASP A 4 12.17 16.53 6.83
N ILE A 5 11.70 15.44 6.21
CA ILE A 5 10.78 15.55 5.06
C ILE A 5 9.61 16.52 5.33
N PRO A 6 8.99 16.50 6.53
CA PRO A 6 7.91 17.45 6.83
C PRO A 6 8.38 18.91 6.84
N LYS A 7 9.50 19.24 7.47
CA LYS A 7 10.01 20.62 7.47
C LYS A 7 10.50 21.03 6.08
N LYS A 8 11.24 20.16 5.41
CA LYS A 8 11.74 20.39 4.05
C LYS A 8 10.62 20.65 3.05
N SER A 9 9.45 20.04 3.23
CA SER A 9 8.32 20.29 2.34
C SER A 9 7.88 21.76 2.30
N PHE A 10 8.25 22.58 3.31
CA PHE A 10 7.97 24.02 3.32
C PHE A 10 9.09 24.88 2.70
N GLU A 11 10.25 24.29 2.40
CA GLU A 11 11.44 24.99 1.89
C GLU A 11 11.82 24.55 0.47
N GLU A 12 11.48 23.32 0.10
CA GLU A 12 11.88 22.67 -1.15
C GLU A 12 10.70 21.88 -1.74
N ASP A 13 10.67 21.77 -3.07
CA ASP A 13 9.72 20.90 -3.77
C ASP A 13 10.09 19.43 -3.58
N ILE A 14 9.13 18.63 -3.11
CA ILE A 14 9.31 17.19 -2.89
C ILE A 14 8.36 16.40 -3.79
N LEU A 15 8.92 15.57 -4.67
CA LEU A 15 8.16 14.64 -5.48
C LEU A 15 8.18 13.24 -4.85
N ALA A 16 7.04 12.83 -4.27
CA ALA A 16 6.84 11.48 -3.77
C ALA A 16 6.25 10.58 -4.86
N VAL A 17 6.91 9.46 -5.18
CA VAL A 17 6.45 8.50 -6.19
C VAL A 17 6.17 7.12 -5.60
N GLY A 18 5.09 6.48 -6.02
CA GLY A 18 4.74 5.13 -5.57
C GLY A 18 3.28 4.76 -5.85
N GLY A 19 2.92 3.52 -5.56
CA GLY A 19 1.56 2.98 -5.79
C GLY A 19 0.83 2.53 -4.52
N SER A 20 1.38 2.81 -3.34
CA SER A 20 0.79 2.38 -2.07
C SER A 20 -0.24 3.38 -1.58
N GLY A 21 -1.52 3.15 -1.92
CA GLY A 21 -2.62 4.07 -1.58
C GLY A 21 -2.65 4.50 -0.11
N LEU A 22 -2.44 3.57 0.84
CA LEU A 22 -2.39 3.91 2.27
C LEU A 22 -1.27 4.90 2.62
N TYR A 23 -0.10 4.80 1.98
CA TYR A 23 1.02 5.70 2.26
C TYR A 23 0.77 7.09 1.67
N VAL A 24 0.21 7.13 0.45
CA VAL A 24 -0.21 8.38 -0.17
C VAL A 24 -1.29 9.06 0.67
N LYS A 25 -2.30 8.32 1.13
CA LYS A 25 -3.33 8.82 2.05
C LYS A 25 -2.75 9.34 3.35
N ALA A 26 -1.74 8.66 3.89
CA ALA A 26 -1.11 9.07 5.12
C ALA A 26 -0.48 10.45 5.05
N ILE A 27 0.16 10.75 3.92
CA ILE A 27 0.75 12.06 3.64
C ILE A 27 -0.36 13.10 3.44
N ILE A 28 -1.33 12.80 2.59
CA ILE A 28 -2.36 13.74 2.14
C ILE A 28 -3.37 14.11 3.22
N ASP A 29 -3.74 13.16 4.08
CA ASP A 29 -4.80 13.32 5.10
C ASP A 29 -4.27 13.32 6.53
N ARG A 30 -2.95 13.34 6.72
CA ARG A 30 -2.31 13.24 8.05
C ARG A 30 -2.82 12.05 8.84
N TYR A 31 -2.80 10.87 8.21
CA TYR A 31 -3.40 9.67 8.78
C TYR A 31 -2.80 9.31 10.15
N GLU A 32 -3.67 8.89 11.07
CA GLU A 32 -3.28 8.44 12.40
C GLU A 32 -3.01 6.93 12.40
N PHE A 33 -1.76 6.56 12.61
CA PHE A 33 -1.37 5.17 12.82
C PHE A 33 -1.42 4.86 14.32
N LYS A 34 -2.34 3.96 14.69
CA LYS A 34 -2.29 3.34 16.02
C LYS A 34 -1.05 2.44 16.13
N PRO A 35 -0.41 2.33 17.31
CA PRO A 35 0.75 1.47 17.47
C PRO A 35 0.36 0.00 17.36
N THR A 36 1.37 -0.86 17.48
CA THR A 36 1.19 -2.29 17.55
C THR A 36 2.11 -2.88 18.60
N ASP A 37 1.62 -3.84 19.36
CA ASP A 37 2.40 -4.59 20.33
C ASP A 37 2.72 -6.00 19.78
N PRO A 38 4.01 -6.37 19.63
CA PRO A 38 4.40 -7.69 19.14
C PRO A 38 3.89 -8.87 19.98
N ALA A 39 3.77 -8.72 21.31
CA ALA A 39 3.27 -9.77 22.20
C ALA A 39 1.78 -9.99 21.95
N ILE A 40 0.98 -8.91 21.95
CA ILE A 40 -0.46 -8.97 21.64
C ILE A 40 -0.68 -9.56 20.24
N ARG A 41 0.09 -9.09 19.24
CA ARG A 41 0.05 -9.63 17.87
C ARG A 41 0.27 -11.13 17.87
N SER A 42 1.29 -11.61 18.58
CA SER A 42 1.66 -13.02 18.62
C SER A 42 0.54 -13.88 19.21
N GLU A 43 -0.14 -13.40 20.25
CA GLU A 43 -1.30 -14.09 20.85
C GLU A 43 -2.49 -14.13 19.89
N LEU A 44 -2.83 -12.99 19.28
CA LEU A 44 -3.94 -12.90 18.32
C LEU A 44 -3.69 -13.73 17.05
N GLU A 45 -2.44 -13.85 16.60
CA GLU A 45 -2.07 -14.66 15.43
C GLU A 45 -2.36 -16.16 15.64
N GLN A 46 -2.40 -16.64 16.89
CA GLN A 46 -2.74 -18.03 17.22
C GLN A 46 -4.25 -18.32 17.07
N LEU A 47 -5.10 -17.29 17.16
CA LEU A 47 -6.54 -17.45 17.06
C LEU A 47 -7.01 -17.61 15.61
N ASN A 48 -7.97 -18.50 15.39
CA ASN A 48 -8.65 -18.60 14.10
C ASN A 48 -9.72 -17.50 13.94
N TYR A 49 -10.38 -17.44 12.78
CA TYR A 49 -11.37 -16.42 12.47
C TYR A 49 -12.53 -16.40 13.49
N ASP A 50 -13.12 -17.56 13.78
CA ASP A 50 -14.28 -17.67 14.69
C ASP A 50 -13.91 -17.31 16.14
N GLN A 51 -12.70 -17.69 16.56
CA GLN A 51 -12.15 -17.32 17.87
C GLN A 51 -11.94 -15.80 18.00
N LEU A 52 -11.52 -15.13 16.93
CA LEU A 52 -11.39 -13.67 16.93
C LEU A 52 -12.76 -12.98 16.99
N ILE A 53 -13.77 -13.49 16.28
CA ILE A 53 -15.14 -12.98 16.39
C ILE A 53 -15.65 -13.14 17.82
N LYS A 54 -15.46 -14.33 18.43
CA LYS A 54 -15.83 -14.56 19.82
C LYS A 54 -15.08 -13.64 20.78
N PHE A 55 -13.81 -13.33 20.50
CA PHE A 55 -13.04 -12.35 21.29
C PHE A 55 -13.69 -10.97 21.24
N HIS A 56 -14.15 -10.53 20.06
CA HIS A 56 -14.89 -9.27 19.92
C HIS A 56 -16.17 -9.28 20.77
N GLU A 57 -16.95 -10.36 20.71
CA GLU A 57 -18.19 -10.50 21.49
C GLU A 57 -17.95 -10.47 23.00
N LEU A 58 -16.97 -11.25 23.49
CA LEU A 58 -16.68 -11.38 24.92
C LEU A 58 -16.12 -10.10 25.55
N ASN A 59 -15.44 -9.26 24.77
CA ASN A 59 -14.83 -8.02 25.24
C ASN A 59 -15.61 -6.77 24.81
N GLU A 60 -16.83 -6.94 24.28
CA GLU A 60 -17.71 -5.85 23.83
C GLU A 60 -17.02 -4.93 22.79
N ILE A 61 -16.09 -5.48 21.99
CA ILE A 61 -15.39 -4.74 20.94
C ILE A 61 -16.24 -4.78 19.67
N PRO A 62 -16.73 -3.65 19.15
CA PRO A 62 -17.57 -3.64 17.95
C PRO A 62 -16.80 -4.20 16.75
N ILE A 63 -17.49 -5.03 15.97
CA ILE A 63 -16.95 -5.59 14.74
C ILE A 63 -16.88 -4.47 13.68
N PRO A 64 -15.78 -4.33 12.93
CA PRO A 64 -15.66 -3.32 11.88
C PRO A 64 -16.73 -3.48 10.78
N ASP A 65 -17.33 -2.37 10.36
CA ASP A 65 -18.31 -2.32 9.25
C ASP A 65 -17.61 -2.31 7.88
N ILE A 66 -16.79 -3.32 7.62
CA ILE A 66 -16.01 -3.51 6.38
C ILE A 66 -15.84 -5.01 6.10
N GLU A 67 -15.40 -5.36 4.89
CA GLU A 67 -15.06 -6.74 4.53
C GLU A 67 -14.07 -7.35 5.56
N LEU A 68 -14.57 -8.31 6.35
CA LEU A 68 -13.84 -8.90 7.45
C LEU A 68 -12.80 -9.92 6.95
N ASN A 69 -11.64 -9.87 7.58
CA ASN A 69 -10.65 -10.92 7.48
C ASN A 69 -9.89 -11.00 8.81
N LYS A 70 -9.20 -12.12 9.03
CA LYS A 70 -8.41 -12.37 10.24
C LYS A 70 -7.54 -11.17 10.62
N ARG A 71 -6.83 -10.57 9.65
CA ARG A 71 -5.95 -9.42 9.90
C ARG A 71 -6.69 -8.18 10.36
N ARG A 72 -7.88 -7.89 9.81
CA ARG A 72 -8.70 -6.73 10.20
C ARG A 72 -9.30 -6.91 11.59
N LEU A 73 -9.75 -8.12 11.95
CA LEU A 73 -10.24 -8.43 13.29
C LEU A 73 -9.13 -8.23 14.33
N MET A 74 -7.98 -8.87 14.12
CA MET A 74 -6.81 -8.70 15.00
C MET A 74 -6.43 -7.22 15.15
N ARG A 75 -6.40 -6.47 14.03
CA ARG A 75 -6.07 -5.04 14.05
C ARG A 75 -7.09 -4.21 14.83
N ASN A 76 -8.38 -4.54 14.75
CA ASN A 76 -9.41 -3.86 15.52
C ASN A 76 -9.22 -4.15 17.01
N ILE A 77 -9.02 -5.42 17.39
CA ILE A 77 -8.74 -5.81 18.78
C ILE A 77 -7.51 -5.06 19.33
N GLU A 78 -6.37 -5.09 18.62
CA GLU A 78 -5.18 -4.33 18.99
C GLU A 78 -5.49 -2.85 19.20
N SER A 79 -6.34 -2.28 18.36
CA SER A 79 -6.68 -0.85 18.40
C SER A 79 -7.53 -0.43 19.59
N TYR A 80 -8.17 -1.38 20.29
CA TYR A 80 -8.93 -1.17 21.51
C TYR A 80 -8.11 -1.51 22.76
N ILE A 81 -7.15 -2.43 22.65
CA ILE A 81 -6.25 -2.77 23.77
C ILE A 81 -5.15 -1.71 23.94
N LEU A 82 -4.60 -1.20 22.83
CA LEU A 82 -3.50 -0.24 22.84
C LEU A 82 -4.06 1.19 22.81
N ASP A 83 -4.15 1.80 24.00
CA ASP A 83 -4.61 3.18 24.18
C ASP A 83 -3.48 4.22 24.07
N GLU A 84 -2.21 3.78 24.01
CA GLU A 84 -1.06 4.67 24.13
C GLU A 84 -0.47 5.15 22.79
N SER A 85 -0.20 6.45 22.70
CA SER A 85 0.54 7.16 21.63
C SER A 85 0.17 6.78 20.18
N LYS A 86 -0.71 7.58 19.58
CA LYS A 86 -0.95 7.55 18.14
C LYS A 86 0.24 8.19 17.42
N TYR A 87 0.79 7.53 16.40
CA TYR A 87 1.67 8.21 15.46
C TYR A 87 0.78 8.93 14.44
N VAL A 88 0.72 10.26 14.54
CA VAL A 88 0.03 11.10 13.56
C VAL A 88 1.06 11.50 12.51
N PHE A 89 0.75 11.27 11.24
CA PHE A 89 1.65 11.71 10.17
C PHE A 89 1.82 13.25 10.26
N PRO A 90 3.07 13.74 10.28
CA PRO A 90 3.36 15.17 10.44
C PRO A 90 2.77 15.95 9.26
N GLN A 91 2.46 17.23 9.52
CA GLN A 91 1.97 18.10 8.45
C GLN A 91 3.07 18.31 7.41
N VAL A 92 2.69 18.18 6.15
CA VAL A 92 3.50 18.53 4.98
C VAL A 92 2.85 19.70 4.25
N CYS A 93 3.65 20.48 3.52
CA CYS A 93 3.14 21.46 2.59
C CYS A 93 2.54 20.72 1.39
N LEU A 94 1.26 20.98 1.08
CA LEU A 94 0.54 20.41 -0.05
C LEU A 94 -0.13 21.54 -0.83
N PRO A 95 -0.27 21.41 -2.16
CA PRO A 95 -1.07 22.34 -2.96
C PRO A 95 -2.53 22.37 -2.48
N ASP A 96 -3.18 23.53 -2.63
CA ASP A 96 -4.59 23.73 -2.24
C ASP A 96 -5.58 22.95 -3.11
N SER A 97 -5.18 22.59 -4.34
CA SER A 97 -6.02 21.87 -5.29
C SER A 97 -5.76 20.35 -5.25
N TYR A 98 -5.04 19.82 -6.23
CA TYR A 98 -4.62 18.42 -6.27
C TYR A 98 -3.25 18.26 -5.61
N ALA A 99 -3.13 17.29 -4.71
CA ALA A 99 -1.86 16.92 -4.09
C ALA A 99 -0.93 16.12 -5.02
N GLY A 100 -1.42 15.71 -6.20
CA GLY A 100 -0.63 14.96 -7.17
C GLY A 100 -1.50 14.28 -8.24
N ILE A 101 -0.87 13.37 -8.98
CA ILE A 101 -1.50 12.62 -10.06
C ILE A 101 -1.56 11.12 -9.76
N PHE A 102 -2.60 10.46 -10.24
CA PHE A 102 -2.63 9.01 -10.39
C PHE A 102 -2.67 8.65 -11.87
N TRP A 103 -1.54 8.17 -12.39
CA TRP A 103 -1.44 7.75 -13.78
C TRP A 103 -1.96 6.30 -13.95
N ASN A 104 -3.09 6.18 -14.63
CA ASN A 104 -3.70 4.92 -15.01
C ASN A 104 -3.42 4.62 -16.49
N HIS A 105 -2.36 3.87 -16.78
CA HIS A 105 -2.03 3.47 -18.14
C HIS A 105 -3.10 2.50 -18.70
N PRO A 106 -3.77 2.79 -19.84
CA PRO A 106 -4.83 1.94 -20.39
C PRO A 106 -4.40 0.47 -20.61
N ASN A 107 -3.19 0.28 -21.12
CA ASN A 107 -2.59 -1.04 -21.38
C ASN A 107 -1.88 -1.69 -20.17
N TYR A 108 -2.17 -1.30 -18.93
CA TYR A 108 -1.44 -1.79 -17.74
C TYR A 108 -1.37 -3.32 -17.65
N LYS A 109 -2.39 -4.05 -18.13
CA LYS A 109 -2.40 -5.53 -18.11
C LYS A 109 -1.30 -6.12 -19.01
N THR A 110 -1.17 -5.60 -20.23
CA THR A 110 -0.16 -6.02 -21.19
C THR A 110 1.23 -5.62 -20.71
N ASN A 111 1.37 -4.41 -20.16
CA ASN A 111 2.63 -3.94 -19.60
C ASN A 111 3.09 -4.80 -18.41
N ILE A 112 2.15 -5.29 -17.58
CA ILE A 112 2.45 -6.24 -16.51
C ILE A 112 3.01 -7.54 -17.08
N GLU A 113 2.40 -8.11 -18.13
CA GLU A 113 2.87 -9.36 -18.75
C GLU A 113 4.28 -9.21 -19.32
N ILE A 114 4.52 -8.14 -20.10
CA ILE A 114 5.84 -7.81 -20.67
C ILE A 114 6.89 -7.68 -19.56
N ARG A 115 6.57 -6.92 -18.50
CA ARG A 115 7.47 -6.71 -17.36
C ARG A 115 7.76 -8.02 -16.64
N THR A 116 6.75 -8.87 -16.40
CA THR A 116 6.95 -10.16 -15.72
C THR A 116 7.87 -11.07 -16.53
N LYS A 117 7.65 -11.16 -17.84
CA LYS A 117 8.53 -11.93 -18.74
C LYS A 117 9.96 -11.43 -18.67
N SER A 118 10.16 -10.10 -18.74
CA SER A 118 11.48 -9.49 -18.60
C SER A 118 12.13 -9.77 -17.25
N MET A 119 11.39 -9.74 -16.13
CA MET A 119 11.93 -10.10 -14.81
C MET A 119 12.45 -11.54 -14.78
N ILE A 120 11.71 -12.48 -15.36
CA ILE A 120 12.10 -13.90 -15.40
C ILE A 120 13.35 -14.08 -16.27
N GLU A 121 13.38 -13.48 -17.46
CA GLU A 121 14.55 -13.50 -18.37
C GLU A 121 15.79 -12.87 -17.72
N ASN A 122 15.61 -11.83 -16.89
CA ASN A 122 16.69 -11.17 -16.16
C ASN A 122 17.12 -11.90 -14.88
N GLY A 123 16.59 -13.10 -14.60
CA GLY A 123 17.08 -13.94 -13.52
C GLY A 123 16.35 -13.81 -12.18
N LEU A 124 15.07 -13.42 -12.17
CA LEU A 124 14.23 -13.41 -10.96
C LEU A 124 14.32 -14.70 -10.14
N LEU A 125 14.41 -15.87 -10.79
CA LEU A 125 14.57 -17.15 -10.12
C LEU A 125 15.86 -17.23 -9.30
N ASN A 126 16.97 -16.71 -9.85
CA ASN A 126 18.25 -16.67 -9.16
C ASN A 126 18.19 -15.71 -7.97
N GLU A 127 17.54 -14.56 -8.13
CA GLU A 127 17.33 -13.63 -7.02
C GLU A 127 16.57 -14.30 -5.87
N ILE A 128 15.44 -14.95 -6.15
CA ILE A 128 14.62 -15.63 -5.13
C ILE A 128 15.42 -16.73 -4.43
N ASN A 129 16.15 -17.55 -5.18
CA ASN A 129 16.96 -18.65 -4.62
C ASN A 129 18.12 -18.16 -3.75
N ASN A 130 18.61 -16.94 -3.99
CA ASN A 130 19.70 -16.34 -3.22
C ASN A 130 19.24 -15.62 -1.95
N ILE A 131 17.92 -15.47 -1.73
CA ILE A 131 17.40 -14.84 -0.51
C ILE A 131 17.61 -15.79 0.69
N SER A 132 18.48 -15.36 1.60
CA SER A 132 18.69 -16.06 2.88
C SER A 132 17.81 -15.45 3.97
N ASN A 133 17.15 -16.32 4.75
CA ASN A 133 16.33 -15.96 5.92
C ASN A 133 15.30 -14.83 5.67
N PRO A 134 14.42 -14.95 4.64
CA PRO A 134 13.42 -13.92 4.37
C PRO A 134 12.44 -13.75 5.53
N SER A 135 12.06 -12.51 5.81
CA SER A 135 10.97 -12.25 6.76
C SER A 135 9.63 -12.80 6.24
N LYS A 136 8.67 -13.04 7.14
CA LYS A 136 7.31 -13.47 6.77
C LYS A 136 6.67 -12.53 5.73
N THR A 137 6.94 -11.23 5.82
CA THR A 137 6.44 -10.21 4.87
C THR A 137 7.02 -10.39 3.48
N VAL A 138 8.34 -10.64 3.40
CA VAL A 138 9.03 -10.88 2.12
C VAL A 138 8.46 -12.13 1.46
N LEU A 139 8.28 -13.24 2.21
CA LEU A 139 7.70 -14.48 1.68
C LEU A 139 6.29 -14.34 1.09
N GLN A 140 5.53 -13.33 1.53
CA GLN A 140 4.18 -13.05 1.02
C GLN A 140 4.18 -12.18 -0.26
N ALA A 141 5.33 -11.62 -0.64
CA ALA A 141 5.44 -10.77 -1.82
C ALA A 141 5.08 -11.52 -3.11
N ILE A 142 4.56 -10.78 -4.09
CA ILE A 142 4.23 -11.34 -5.40
C ILE A 142 5.53 -11.81 -6.07
N GLY A 143 5.55 -13.05 -6.54
CA GLY A 143 6.72 -13.66 -7.17
C GLY A 143 7.57 -14.56 -6.27
N MET A 144 7.38 -14.54 -4.96
CA MET A 144 8.18 -15.36 -4.03
C MET A 144 7.79 -16.84 -3.98
N ASN A 145 6.65 -17.23 -4.55
CA ASN A 145 6.19 -18.62 -4.56
C ASN A 145 6.56 -19.28 -5.89
N LEU A 146 7.53 -20.19 -5.85
CA LEU A 146 8.08 -20.95 -6.99
C LEU A 146 7.13 -22.09 -7.44
N SER A 147 5.88 -21.76 -7.76
CA SER A 147 4.94 -22.70 -8.36
C SER A 147 5.36 -23.08 -9.79
N GLU A 148 4.91 -24.23 -10.29
CA GLU A 148 5.15 -24.70 -11.68
C GLU A 148 4.80 -23.66 -12.77
N ASN A 149 3.85 -22.75 -12.49
CA ASN A 149 3.48 -21.67 -13.39
C ASN A 149 3.74 -20.29 -12.76
N LEU A 150 5.01 -20.01 -12.46
CA LEU A 150 5.45 -18.79 -11.77
C LEU A 150 5.02 -17.51 -12.52
N GLU A 151 5.21 -17.47 -13.84
CA GLU A 151 4.86 -16.31 -14.68
C GLU A 151 3.37 -15.97 -14.58
N GLU A 152 2.50 -16.96 -14.82
CA GLU A 152 1.05 -16.75 -14.74
C GLU A 152 0.63 -16.32 -13.33
N ASN A 153 1.22 -16.92 -12.29
CA ASN A 153 0.93 -16.55 -10.91
C ASN A 153 1.33 -15.11 -10.58
N ILE A 154 2.50 -14.65 -11.06
CA ILE A 154 2.93 -13.26 -10.91
C ILE A 154 1.97 -12.34 -11.66
N ASN A 155 1.62 -12.68 -12.91
CA ASN A 155 0.71 -11.89 -13.74
C ASN A 155 -0.67 -11.74 -13.08
N ILE A 156 -1.30 -12.84 -12.65
CA ILE A 156 -2.60 -12.81 -11.98
C ILE A 156 -2.55 -11.94 -10.72
N LYS A 157 -1.56 -12.15 -9.84
CA LYS A 157 -1.45 -11.42 -8.58
C LYS A 157 -1.16 -9.94 -8.82
N THR A 158 -0.29 -9.60 -9.78
CA THR A 158 0.04 -8.21 -10.11
C THR A 158 -1.14 -7.49 -10.76
N LYS A 159 -1.89 -8.15 -11.67
CA LYS A 159 -3.13 -7.59 -12.24
C LYS A 159 -4.19 -7.32 -11.16
N ARG A 160 -4.32 -8.23 -10.17
CA ARG A 160 -5.20 -8.04 -9.01
C ARG A 160 -4.73 -6.86 -8.14
N LEU A 161 -3.44 -6.72 -7.91
CA LEU A 161 -2.86 -5.59 -7.17
C LEU A 161 -3.13 -4.25 -7.90
N ALA A 162 -2.83 -4.18 -9.19
CA ALA A 162 -3.11 -3.00 -10.02
C ALA A 162 -4.59 -2.62 -10.01
N LYS A 163 -5.49 -3.61 -10.15
CA LYS A 163 -6.95 -3.37 -10.02
C LYS A 163 -7.32 -2.77 -8.66
N LYS A 164 -6.74 -3.28 -7.56
CA LYS A 164 -6.98 -2.74 -6.22
C LYS A 164 -6.46 -1.30 -6.08
N GLN A 165 -5.28 -1.01 -6.63
CA GLN A 165 -4.71 0.34 -6.65
C GLN A 165 -5.64 1.30 -7.41
N ILE A 166 -6.05 0.94 -8.63
CA ILE A 166 -6.99 1.74 -9.43
C ILE A 166 -8.30 1.97 -8.67
N THR A 167 -8.90 0.94 -8.09
CA THR A 167 -10.14 1.09 -7.30
C THR A 167 -9.96 2.00 -6.08
N TRP A 168 -8.78 1.97 -5.45
CA TRP A 168 -8.47 2.80 -4.31
C TRP A 168 -8.30 4.27 -4.73
N PHE A 169 -7.44 4.53 -5.73
CA PHE A 169 -7.13 5.89 -6.18
C PHE A 169 -8.29 6.57 -6.92
N LYS A 170 -9.21 5.81 -7.54
CA LYS A 170 -10.46 6.36 -8.09
C LYS A 170 -11.38 7.03 -7.07
N LYS A 171 -11.19 6.72 -5.77
CA LYS A 171 -11.95 7.31 -4.67
C LYS A 171 -11.20 8.43 -3.96
N GLU A 172 -10.00 8.78 -4.43
CA GLU A 172 -9.16 9.79 -3.81
C GLU A 172 -9.32 11.13 -4.54
N ASP A 173 -10.15 12.01 -3.99
CA ASP A 173 -10.50 13.28 -4.63
C ASP A 173 -9.34 14.28 -4.68
N LYS A 174 -8.33 14.09 -3.82
CA LYS A 174 -7.12 14.95 -3.78
C LYS A 174 -6.07 14.57 -4.82
N LEU A 175 -6.31 13.55 -5.64
CA LEU A 175 -5.42 13.16 -6.74
C LEU A 175 -6.13 13.30 -8.08
N LYS A 176 -5.45 13.94 -9.04
CA LYS A 176 -5.95 14.02 -10.42
C LYS A 176 -5.70 12.68 -11.11
N MET A 177 -6.76 11.94 -11.43
CA MET A 177 -6.63 10.73 -12.23
C MET A 177 -6.37 11.08 -13.70
N ILE A 178 -5.34 10.47 -14.28
CA ILE A 178 -4.99 10.63 -15.70
C ILE A 178 -5.00 9.25 -16.34
N GLU A 179 -5.87 9.05 -17.33
CA GLU A 179 -5.94 7.83 -18.11
C GLU A 179 -5.39 8.10 -19.51
N SER A 180 -4.10 7.81 -19.69
CA SER A 180 -3.36 8.07 -20.93
C SER A 180 -2.21 7.06 -21.07
N ASP A 181 -1.84 6.72 -22.29
CA ASP A 181 -0.59 6.03 -22.63
C ASP A 181 0.51 7.00 -23.10
N ASN A 182 0.22 8.31 -23.14
CA ASN A 182 1.16 9.36 -23.53
C ASN A 182 1.82 9.99 -22.30
N GLU A 183 3.12 9.76 -22.15
CA GLU A 183 3.94 10.31 -21.06
C GLU A 183 3.96 11.84 -21.04
N ASP A 184 3.94 12.50 -22.21
CA ASP A 184 4.00 13.96 -22.31
C ASP A 184 2.72 14.61 -21.75
N GLU A 185 1.57 13.97 -21.92
CA GLU A 185 0.29 14.44 -21.38
C GLU A 185 0.28 14.36 -19.85
N VAL A 186 0.81 13.26 -19.31
CA VAL A 186 0.95 13.03 -17.87
C VAL A 186 1.92 14.04 -17.27
N TYR A 187 3.08 14.23 -17.91
CA TYR A 187 4.08 15.22 -17.50
C TYR A 187 3.51 16.63 -17.50
N LYS A 188 2.82 17.04 -18.57
CA LYS A 188 2.19 18.36 -18.65
C LYS A 188 1.18 18.56 -17.52
N SER A 189 0.31 17.58 -17.27
CA SER A 189 -0.67 17.65 -16.18
C SER A 189 -0.01 17.70 -14.80
N MET A 190 1.11 17.02 -14.60
CA MET A 190 1.89 17.09 -13.36
C MET A 190 2.49 18.49 -13.17
N MET A 191 3.07 19.06 -14.22
CA MET A 191 3.64 20.41 -14.19
C MET A 191 2.57 21.50 -13.98
N GLU A 192 1.34 21.31 -14.47
CA GLU A 192 0.21 22.19 -14.17
C GLU A 192 -0.14 22.21 -12.68
N ILE A 193 0.03 21.09 -11.97
CA ILE A 193 -0.20 21.00 -10.52
C ILE A 193 0.96 21.60 -9.73
N ILE A 194 2.20 21.39 -10.20
CA ILE A 194 3.40 21.91 -9.52
C ILE A 194 3.50 23.43 -9.65
N ASN A 195 3.16 23.98 -10.81
CA ASN A 195 3.29 25.42 -11.11
C ASN A 195 2.03 26.25 -10.80
N GLY A 196 0.92 25.60 -10.45
CA GLY A 196 -0.38 26.25 -10.23
C GLY A 196 -0.63 26.54 -8.75
#